data_AF-A0A6G0VND5-F1
#
_entry.id   AF-A0A6G0VND5-F1
#
_cell.length_a   1.000
_cell.length_b   1.000
_cell.length_c   1.000
_cell.angle_alpha   90.00
_cell.angle_beta   90.00
_cell.angle_gamma   90.00
#
_symmetry.space_group_name_H-M   'P 1'
#
loop_
_entity.id
_entity.type
_entity.pdbx_description
1 polymer ?
#
loop_
_entity_poly.entity_id
_entity_poly.type
_entity_poly.pdbx_seq_one_letter_code
_entity_poly.pdbx_strand_id
1 'polypeptide(L)'
;QKSLIEESLALENWNRKKYRKSKSYLVPNPHLRYLDISNSRSMKSLPILKNGSRFEELKSSKTKNIQGKVIFSNTCAIDSITSIIMVSYCDSQNYSKMVDSINTDYFRFISNIVKNGITSATYSTRADIIMHYLDPEIRSLEYDTTLAICDTTIGNVINKLFIDLPSLKEETECSSNVCLNISTINYNFLTFQTDMETNIGLLQQYLNDRTYIEQRECKNANCEGITTIKKIISKMHIFIDILFWEGEDMISSQRSNEAATLLKVKLCDIPQRLVHGTTNYELRGVICFHNGKGGLRSSVGHYTAYIKRYGRNWELYDDLKKKPVPVKEKLTVQCEFLIYTV
;
A
#
# COMPACT_ATOMS: atom_id res chain seq x y z
N GLN A 1 6.72 -71.87 15.37
CA GLN A 1 6.87 -70.85 16.43
C GLN A 1 8.12 -70.00 16.16
N LYS A 2 8.10 -69.22 15.06
CA LYS A 2 9.17 -68.31 14.62
C LYS A 2 8.54 -67.25 13.70
N SER A 3 7.87 -66.24 14.26
CA SER A 3 7.43 -65.07 13.48
C SER A 3 7.09 -63.83 14.32
N LEU A 4 7.58 -63.73 15.57
CA LEU A 4 7.20 -62.63 16.48
C LEU A 4 8.40 -61.88 17.10
N ILE A 5 9.61 -62.07 16.58
CA ILE A 5 10.82 -61.44 17.17
C ILE A 5 11.48 -60.41 16.24
N GLU A 6 11.18 -60.39 14.93
CA GLU A 6 11.82 -59.42 14.02
C GLU A 6 11.18 -58.03 14.04
N GLU A 7 9.90 -57.90 14.37
CA GLU A 7 9.22 -56.60 14.44
C GLU A 7 9.65 -55.77 15.67
N SER A 8 10.11 -56.42 16.73
CA SER A 8 10.50 -55.78 18.00
C SER A 8 11.93 -55.23 18.01
N LEU A 9 12.74 -55.55 16.99
CA LEU A 9 14.15 -55.11 16.88
C LEU A 9 14.38 -54.05 15.80
N ALA A 10 13.32 -53.58 15.14
CA ALA A 10 13.41 -52.48 14.18
C ALA A 10 13.63 -51.14 14.91
N LEU A 11 14.88 -50.83 15.26
CA LEU A 11 15.29 -49.49 15.66
C LEU A 11 15.36 -48.60 14.40
N GLU A 12 14.32 -47.79 14.17
CA GLU A 12 14.37 -46.76 13.14
C GLU A 12 15.40 -45.69 13.53
N ASN A 13 16.53 -45.66 12.81
CA ASN A 13 17.54 -44.60 12.93
C ASN A 13 17.02 -43.29 12.33
N TRP A 14 16.24 -42.53 13.11
CA TRP A 14 15.68 -41.20 12.78
C TRP A 14 16.72 -40.06 12.80
N ASN A 15 17.98 -40.32 12.45
CA ASN A 15 19.02 -39.28 12.45
C ASN A 15 19.66 -39.05 11.08
N ARG A 16 18.84 -39.05 10.02
CA ARG A 16 19.26 -38.48 8.73
C ARG A 16 19.04 -36.96 8.79
N LYS A 17 20.11 -36.19 8.99
CA LYS A 17 20.15 -34.75 8.64
C LYS A 17 19.80 -34.62 7.17
N LYS A 18 18.51 -34.48 6.84
CA LYS A 18 18.06 -34.11 5.50
C LYS A 18 18.52 -32.68 5.27
N TYR A 19 19.53 -32.49 4.41
CA TYR A 19 19.77 -31.19 3.81
C TYR A 19 18.47 -30.73 3.17
N ARG A 20 17.91 -29.61 3.66
CA ARG A 20 16.69 -29.02 3.11
C ARG A 20 16.94 -28.75 1.63
N LYS A 21 16.13 -29.35 0.75
CA LYS A 21 16.17 -29.07 -0.69
C LYS A 21 15.99 -27.56 -0.91
N SER A 22 16.86 -26.93 -1.71
CA SER A 22 16.88 -25.48 -1.99
C SER A 22 15.64 -24.94 -2.72
N LYS A 23 14.63 -25.78 -2.96
CA LYS A 23 13.35 -25.43 -3.59
C LYS A 23 12.22 -25.11 -2.60
N SER A 24 12.51 -25.03 -1.29
CA SER A 24 11.54 -24.57 -0.30
C SER A 24 11.51 -23.03 -0.28
N TYR A 25 10.32 -22.46 -0.47
CA TYR A 25 10.03 -21.02 -0.39
C TYR A 25 10.21 -20.43 1.03
N LEU A 26 10.71 -21.22 1.99
CA LEU A 26 10.95 -20.87 3.39
C LEU A 26 12.44 -20.59 3.68
N VAL A 27 13.27 -20.49 2.65
CA VAL A 27 14.69 -20.16 2.80
C VAL A 27 14.91 -18.70 2.35
N PRO A 28 15.39 -17.82 3.25
CA PRO A 28 15.79 -16.45 2.88
C PRO A 28 16.75 -16.46 1.68
N ASN A 29 16.58 -15.54 0.73
CA ASN A 29 17.52 -15.40 -0.38
C ASN A 29 18.60 -14.36 -0.03
N PRO A 30 19.81 -14.76 0.39
CA PRO A 30 20.85 -13.82 0.83
C PRO A 30 21.39 -12.93 -0.30
N HIS A 31 21.07 -13.23 -1.57
CA HIS A 31 21.53 -12.47 -2.73
C HIS A 31 20.71 -11.21 -3.03
N LEU A 32 19.71 -10.86 -2.22
CA LEU A 32 18.96 -9.60 -2.40
C LEU A 32 19.72 -8.38 -1.84
N ARG A 33 20.72 -8.59 -0.96
CA ARG A 33 21.50 -7.52 -0.33
C ARG A 33 22.51 -6.80 -1.24
N TYR A 34 22.89 -7.39 -2.37
CA TYR A 34 23.97 -6.90 -3.22
C TYR A 34 23.51 -6.68 -4.67
N LEU A 35 22.29 -6.19 -4.85
CA LEU A 35 21.75 -5.93 -6.17
C LEU A 35 22.23 -4.55 -6.67
N ASP A 36 23.03 -4.59 -7.73
CA ASP A 36 23.34 -3.43 -8.53
C ASP A 36 22.09 -3.05 -9.36
N ILE A 37 21.42 -1.98 -8.93
CA ILE A 37 20.17 -1.47 -9.53
C ILE A 37 20.43 -0.93 -10.95
N SER A 38 21.70 -0.69 -11.32
CA SER A 38 22.08 -0.20 -12.65
C SER A 38 22.05 -1.27 -13.75
N ASN A 39 21.96 -2.56 -13.39
CA ASN A 39 22.05 -3.66 -14.34
C ASN A 39 20.68 -4.33 -14.56
N SER A 40 20.04 -4.04 -15.71
CA SER A 40 18.70 -4.56 -16.06
C SER A 40 18.62 -6.10 -16.11
N ARG A 41 19.75 -6.80 -16.22
CA ARG A 41 19.84 -8.27 -16.23
C ARG A 41 19.74 -8.91 -14.83
N SER A 42 19.77 -8.14 -13.74
CA SER A 42 19.69 -8.66 -12.36
C SER A 42 18.41 -8.28 -11.59
N MET A 43 17.41 -7.64 -12.21
CA MET A 43 16.14 -7.35 -11.54
C MET A 43 15.41 -8.65 -11.17
N LYS A 44 15.54 -9.06 -9.90
CA LYS A 44 14.77 -10.16 -9.34
C LYS A 44 13.37 -9.66 -9.01
N SER A 45 12.38 -10.43 -9.45
CA SER A 45 11.00 -10.28 -9.03
C SER A 45 10.90 -10.29 -7.52
N LEU A 46 10.24 -9.29 -6.93
CA LEU A 46 9.96 -9.31 -5.49
C LEU A 46 8.87 -10.34 -5.18
N PRO A 47 8.87 -10.90 -3.97
CA PRO A 47 7.86 -11.89 -3.59
C PRO A 47 6.49 -11.23 -3.38
N ILE A 48 5.42 -12.01 -3.55
CA ILE A 48 4.04 -11.59 -3.30
C ILE A 48 3.60 -12.08 -1.92
N LEU A 49 3.01 -11.18 -1.12
CA LEU A 49 2.27 -11.55 0.08
C LEU A 49 0.99 -12.27 -0.31
N LYS A 50 0.75 -13.43 0.29
CA LYS A 50 -0.47 -14.21 0.01
C LYS A 50 -1.66 -13.58 0.72
N ASN A 51 -2.80 -13.53 0.03
CA ASN A 51 -4.07 -13.09 0.60
C ASN A 51 -4.41 -13.90 1.86
N GLY A 52 -4.90 -13.25 2.91
CA GLY A 52 -5.42 -13.90 4.12
C GLY A 52 -6.45 -14.99 3.82
N SER A 53 -7.32 -14.77 2.84
CA SER A 53 -8.38 -15.70 2.43
C SER A 53 -7.88 -17.00 1.79
N ARG A 54 -6.56 -17.17 1.59
CA ARG A 54 -5.96 -18.43 1.10
C ARG A 54 -5.72 -19.39 2.27
N PHE A 55 -6.80 -19.82 2.93
CA PHE A 55 -6.77 -20.65 4.13
C PHE A 55 -6.04 -22.00 3.95
N GLU A 56 -6.05 -22.55 2.74
CA GLU A 56 -5.29 -23.77 2.41
C GLU A 56 -3.77 -23.57 2.48
N GLU A 57 -3.29 -22.34 2.27
CA GLU A 57 -1.88 -22.00 2.18
C GLU A 57 -1.34 -21.24 3.38
N LEU A 58 -2.22 -20.50 4.07
CA LEU A 58 -1.88 -19.71 5.25
C LEU A 58 -2.44 -20.36 6.51
N LYS A 59 -1.53 -20.69 7.43
CA LYS A 59 -1.90 -21.13 8.76
C LYS A 59 -2.38 -19.94 9.59
N SER A 60 -3.24 -20.21 10.57
CA SER A 60 -3.61 -19.23 11.57
C SER A 60 -2.39 -18.72 12.33
N SER A 61 -2.43 -17.44 12.70
CA SER A 61 -1.37 -16.74 13.41
C SER A 61 -1.75 -16.54 14.86
N LYS A 62 -0.76 -16.53 15.76
CA LYS A 62 -0.94 -16.03 17.12
C LYS A 62 -0.60 -14.54 17.10
N THR A 63 -1.49 -13.71 17.63
CA THR A 63 -1.26 -12.28 17.79
C THR A 63 -1.08 -11.97 19.27
N LYS A 64 -0.42 -10.87 19.61
CA LYS A 64 -0.16 -10.51 21.02
C LYS A 64 -1.42 -10.15 21.79
N ASN A 65 -2.47 -9.70 21.09
CA ASN A 65 -3.63 -9.05 21.69
C ASN A 65 -4.88 -9.96 21.76
N ILE A 66 -4.85 -11.15 21.15
CA ILE A 66 -5.99 -12.08 21.13
C ILE A 66 -5.53 -13.44 21.62
N GLN A 67 -6.25 -13.97 22.61
CA GLN A 67 -6.05 -15.34 23.08
C GLN A 67 -6.61 -16.32 22.05
N GLY A 68 -5.76 -17.22 21.54
CA GLY A 68 -6.15 -18.24 20.57
C GLY A 68 -5.47 -18.08 19.21
N LYS A 69 -6.10 -18.62 18.17
CA LYS A 69 -5.62 -18.60 16.78
C LYS A 69 -6.40 -17.58 15.97
N VAL A 70 -5.71 -16.68 15.28
CA VAL A 70 -6.33 -15.68 14.42
C VAL A 70 -6.17 -16.08 12.95
N ILE A 71 -7.28 -16.10 12.23
CA ILE A 71 -7.38 -16.26 10.78
C ILE A 71 -7.71 -14.89 10.21
N PHE A 72 -7.11 -14.53 9.09
CA PHE A 72 -7.33 -13.24 8.43
C PHE A 72 -8.03 -13.48 7.10
N SER A 73 -8.93 -12.59 6.69
CA SER A 73 -9.54 -12.61 5.35
C SER A 73 -9.36 -11.27 4.64
N ASN A 74 -9.30 -11.30 3.31
CA ASN A 74 -9.34 -10.14 2.41
C ASN A 74 -8.27 -9.07 2.68
N THR A 75 -7.03 -9.51 2.93
CA THR A 75 -5.89 -8.61 3.17
C THR A 75 -5.37 -7.86 1.93
N CYS A 76 -6.08 -7.94 0.80
CA CYS A 76 -5.64 -7.43 -0.49
C CYS A 76 -5.32 -5.94 -0.51
N ALA A 77 -6.02 -5.12 0.28
CA ALA A 77 -5.78 -3.68 0.37
C ALA A 77 -4.38 -3.36 0.92
N ILE A 78 -4.03 -3.91 2.10
CA ILE A 78 -2.70 -3.73 2.70
C ILE A 78 -1.61 -4.42 1.88
N ASP A 79 -1.88 -5.61 1.32
CA ASP A 79 -0.90 -6.36 0.52
C ASP A 79 -0.55 -5.60 -0.79
N SER A 80 -1.52 -4.90 -1.39
CA SER A 80 -1.33 -4.09 -2.60
C SER A 80 -0.44 -2.87 -2.34
N ILE A 81 -0.72 -2.09 -1.29
CA ILE A 81 0.14 -0.95 -0.89
C ILE A 81 1.53 -1.45 -0.55
N THR A 82 1.62 -2.52 0.26
CA THR A 82 2.90 -3.11 0.68
C THR A 82 3.76 -3.51 -0.51
N SER A 83 3.16 -4.10 -1.53
CA SER A 83 3.88 -4.48 -2.76
C SER A 83 4.48 -3.25 -3.47
N ILE A 84 3.75 -2.14 -3.54
CA ILE A 84 4.23 -0.88 -4.13
C ILE A 84 5.38 -0.31 -3.30
N ILE A 85 5.21 -0.20 -1.98
CA ILE A 85 6.25 0.36 -1.10
C ILE A 85 7.51 -0.51 -1.11
N MET A 86 7.38 -1.84 -1.18
CA MET A 86 8.52 -2.75 -1.33
C MET A 86 9.30 -2.48 -2.62
N VAL A 87 8.62 -2.26 -3.76
CA VAL A 87 9.29 -1.91 -5.00
C VAL A 87 9.90 -0.51 -4.92
N SER A 88 9.20 0.49 -4.39
CA SER A 88 9.74 1.83 -4.20
C SER A 88 11.01 1.82 -3.36
N TYR A 89 11.05 1.01 -2.29
CA TYR A 89 12.23 0.80 -1.46
C TYR A 89 13.40 0.17 -2.24
N CYS A 90 13.13 -0.74 -3.18
CA CYS A 90 14.19 -1.38 -3.97
C CYS A 90 14.69 -0.49 -5.12
N ASP A 91 13.78 0.22 -5.77
CA ASP A 91 14.03 0.89 -7.05
C ASP A 91 14.42 2.38 -6.88
N SER A 92 14.29 2.95 -5.66
CA SER A 92 14.74 4.31 -5.33
C SER A 92 15.63 4.33 -4.09
N GLN A 93 16.89 4.68 -4.28
CA GLN A 93 17.85 4.83 -3.17
C GLN A 93 17.49 6.01 -2.25
N ASN A 94 16.87 7.06 -2.78
CA ASN A 94 16.43 8.19 -1.97
C ASN A 94 15.28 7.76 -1.05
N TYR A 95 14.29 7.08 -1.62
CA TYR A 95 13.17 6.56 -0.87
C TYR A 95 13.62 5.52 0.17
N SER A 96 14.52 4.62 -0.19
CA SER A 96 15.04 3.58 0.73
C SER A 96 15.73 4.18 1.95
N LYS A 97 16.55 5.24 1.76
CA LYS A 97 17.21 5.96 2.85
C LYS A 97 16.20 6.64 3.78
N MET A 98 15.14 7.24 3.22
CA MET A 98 14.07 7.84 4.02
C MET A 98 13.32 6.78 4.83
N VAL A 99 12.93 5.66 4.20
CA VAL A 99 12.27 4.54 4.89
C VAL A 99 13.13 3.99 6.03
N ASP A 100 14.43 3.75 5.79
CA ASP A 100 15.33 3.21 6.83
C ASP A 100 15.61 4.23 7.95
N SER A 101 15.41 5.53 7.71
CA SER A 101 15.56 6.59 8.73
C SER A 101 14.34 6.73 9.65
N ILE A 102 13.19 6.18 9.24
CA ILE A 102 11.92 6.32 9.96
C ILE A 102 11.64 5.05 10.76
N ASN A 103 11.42 5.20 12.07
CA ASN A 103 11.18 4.08 12.97
C ASN A 103 9.68 3.79 13.12
N THR A 104 9.09 3.11 12.13
CA THR A 104 7.73 2.55 12.23
C THR A 104 7.73 1.04 12.06
N ASP A 105 6.78 0.36 12.69
CA ASP A 105 6.62 -1.10 12.57
C ASP A 105 6.40 -1.52 11.10
N TYR A 106 5.62 -0.73 10.37
CA TYR A 106 5.35 -0.95 8.97
C TYR A 106 6.60 -0.86 8.09
N PHE A 107 7.44 0.17 8.25
CA PHE A 107 8.67 0.29 7.46
C PHE A 107 9.74 -0.73 7.85
N ARG A 108 9.84 -1.08 9.13
CA ARG A 108 10.68 -2.22 9.54
C ARG A 108 10.20 -3.52 8.91
N PHE A 109 8.90 -3.72 8.80
CA PHE A 109 8.31 -4.85 8.10
C PHE A 109 8.68 -4.87 6.61
N ILE A 110 8.54 -3.74 5.89
CA ILE A 110 9.00 -3.61 4.48
C ILE A 110 10.47 -3.97 4.34
N SER A 111 11.33 -3.31 5.14
CA SER A 111 12.79 -3.50 5.12
C SER A 111 13.17 -4.96 5.36
N ASN A 112 12.47 -5.63 6.28
CA ASN A 112 12.67 -7.05 6.58
C ASN A 112 12.25 -7.97 5.42
N ILE A 113 11.12 -7.71 4.75
CA ILE A 113 10.71 -8.51 3.58
C ILE A 113 11.74 -8.38 2.47
N VAL A 114 12.19 -7.17 2.16
CA VAL A 114 13.15 -6.94 1.09
C VAL A 114 14.49 -7.61 1.40
N LYS A 115 14.98 -7.48 2.64
CA LYS A 115 16.29 -8.02 3.06
C LYS A 115 16.30 -9.54 3.20
N ASN A 116 15.21 -10.13 3.72
CA ASN A 116 15.18 -11.54 4.13
C ASN A 116 14.21 -12.40 3.31
N GLY A 117 13.39 -11.81 2.43
CA GLY A 117 12.29 -12.48 1.75
C GLY A 117 11.07 -12.71 2.67
N ILE A 118 10.06 -13.37 2.12
CA ILE A 118 8.85 -13.75 2.87
C ILE A 118 9.11 -15.04 3.65
N THR A 119 8.87 -15.00 4.96
CA THR A 119 8.99 -16.14 5.88
C THR A 119 7.71 -16.31 6.69
N SER A 120 7.62 -17.32 7.57
CA SER A 120 6.47 -17.42 8.48
C SER A 120 6.39 -16.22 9.43
N ALA A 121 7.54 -15.70 9.86
CA ALA A 121 7.61 -14.52 10.72
C ALA A 121 7.04 -13.28 10.02
N THR A 122 7.18 -13.17 8.70
CA THR A 122 6.54 -12.11 7.90
C THR A 122 5.03 -12.09 8.12
N TYR A 123 4.37 -13.25 8.08
CA TYR A 123 2.91 -13.30 8.27
C TYR A 123 2.49 -13.01 9.72
N SER A 124 3.31 -13.37 10.70
CA SER A 124 3.09 -12.98 12.10
C SER A 124 3.22 -11.47 12.30
N THR A 125 4.28 -10.85 11.75
CA THR A 125 4.43 -9.39 11.81
C THR A 125 3.34 -8.66 11.04
N ARG A 126 2.93 -9.18 9.87
CA ARG A 126 1.78 -8.66 9.12
C ARG A 126 0.50 -8.70 9.94
N ALA A 127 0.24 -9.83 10.61
CA ALA A 127 -0.90 -9.99 11.49
C ALA A 127 -0.90 -8.96 12.62
N ASP A 128 0.24 -8.77 13.30
CA ASP A 128 0.39 -7.76 14.35
C ASP A 128 0.13 -6.33 13.81
N ILE A 129 0.66 -5.99 12.62
CA ILE A 129 0.42 -4.69 11.97
C ILE A 129 -1.07 -4.48 11.67
N ILE A 130 -1.73 -5.47 11.07
CA ILE A 130 -3.16 -5.39 10.73
C ILE A 130 -3.98 -5.17 12.01
N MET A 131 -3.75 -6.00 13.03
CA MET A 131 -4.51 -5.90 14.28
C MET A 131 -4.26 -4.58 15.03
N HIS A 132 -3.03 -4.07 14.99
CA HIS A 132 -2.68 -2.86 15.74
C HIS A 132 -3.11 -1.58 15.05
N TYR A 133 -2.95 -1.48 13.72
CA TYR A 133 -3.17 -0.23 12.99
C TYR A 133 -4.51 -0.18 12.25
N LEU A 134 -4.96 -1.31 11.69
CA LEU A 134 -6.16 -1.33 10.84
C LEU A 134 -7.43 -1.65 11.63
N ASP A 135 -7.31 -2.20 12.84
CA ASP A 135 -8.42 -2.51 13.75
C ASP A 135 -9.59 -3.22 13.04
N PRO A 136 -9.33 -4.42 12.46
CA PRO A 136 -10.34 -5.13 11.67
C PRO A 136 -11.51 -5.60 12.54
N GLU A 137 -12.68 -5.82 11.91
CA GLU A 137 -13.81 -6.48 12.58
C GLU A 137 -13.39 -7.91 12.99
N ILE A 138 -13.70 -8.26 14.24
CA ILE A 138 -13.35 -9.55 14.82
C ILE A 138 -14.61 -10.40 14.99
N ARG A 139 -14.58 -11.65 14.51
CA ARG A 139 -15.62 -12.66 14.75
C ARG A 139 -15.04 -13.89 15.43
N SER A 140 -15.59 -14.24 16.59
CA SER A 140 -15.25 -15.49 17.27
C SER A 140 -15.81 -16.69 16.51
N LEU A 141 -14.98 -17.71 16.33
CA LEU A 141 -15.33 -19.02 15.77
C LEU A 141 -15.16 -20.10 16.86
N GLU A 142 -15.51 -21.34 16.52
CA GLU A 142 -15.27 -22.49 17.39
C GLU A 142 -13.76 -22.78 17.58
N TYR A 143 -13.43 -23.53 18.63
CA TYR A 143 -12.07 -24.03 18.91
C TYR A 143 -11.01 -22.93 19.12
N ASP A 144 -11.30 -21.94 19.97
CA ASP A 144 -10.40 -20.82 20.31
C ASP A 144 -9.81 -20.14 19.06
N THR A 145 -10.63 -20.01 18.03
CA THR A 145 -10.26 -19.44 16.74
C THR A 145 -11.05 -18.16 16.51
N THR A 146 -10.38 -17.18 15.94
CA THR A 146 -10.93 -15.85 15.69
C THR A 146 -10.69 -15.50 14.23
N LEU A 147 -11.73 -14.99 13.55
CA LEU A 147 -11.63 -14.45 12.20
C LEU A 147 -11.51 -12.92 12.28
N ALA A 148 -10.42 -12.38 11.77
CA ALA A 148 -10.22 -10.95 11.54
C ALA A 148 -10.58 -10.62 10.09
N ILE A 149 -11.66 -9.87 9.91
CA ILE A 149 -12.18 -9.47 8.60
C ILE A 149 -11.48 -8.17 8.19
N CYS A 150 -10.56 -8.25 7.23
CA CYS A 150 -9.74 -7.11 6.80
C CYS A 150 -10.33 -6.37 5.60
N ASP A 151 -11.64 -6.42 5.42
CA ASP A 151 -12.35 -5.66 4.39
C ASP A 151 -12.14 -4.17 4.67
N THR A 152 -11.36 -3.52 3.80
CA THR A 152 -11.01 -2.11 4.00
C THR A 152 -10.62 -1.44 2.69
N THR A 153 -10.74 -0.12 2.64
CA THR A 153 -10.35 0.67 1.47
C THR A 153 -8.86 1.04 1.53
N ILE A 154 -8.27 1.31 0.37
CA ILE A 154 -6.89 1.82 0.26
C ILE A 154 -6.71 3.12 1.04
N GLY A 155 -7.68 4.03 0.98
CA GLY A 155 -7.67 5.27 1.73
C GLY A 155 -7.57 5.04 3.24
N ASN A 156 -8.30 4.06 3.79
CA ASN A 156 -8.20 3.72 5.22
C ASN A 156 -6.81 3.15 5.57
N VAL A 157 -6.27 2.24 4.76
CA VAL A 157 -4.93 1.70 4.99
C VAL A 157 -3.87 2.81 4.97
N ILE A 158 -3.94 3.72 4.01
CA ILE A 158 -3.03 4.88 3.94
C ILE A 158 -3.18 5.75 5.18
N ASN A 159 -4.42 6.07 5.57
CA ASN A 159 -4.67 6.91 6.74
C ASN A 159 -4.14 6.32 8.05
N LYS A 160 -4.17 5.00 8.20
CA LYS A 160 -3.72 4.30 9.40
C LYS A 160 -2.21 4.06 9.42
N LEU A 161 -1.62 3.65 8.29
CA LEU A 161 -0.20 3.30 8.22
C LEU A 161 0.74 4.49 7.99
N PHE A 162 0.23 5.61 7.46
CA PHE A 162 1.02 6.80 7.11
C PHE A 162 0.57 8.07 7.84
N ILE A 163 -0.05 7.93 9.01
CA ILE A 163 -0.59 9.06 9.80
C ILE A 163 0.43 10.17 10.07
N ASP A 164 1.69 9.80 10.33
CA ASP A 164 2.80 10.72 10.59
C ASP A 164 3.58 11.11 9.33
N LEU A 165 3.17 10.59 8.16
CA LEU A 165 3.84 10.77 6.88
C LEU A 165 2.82 11.19 5.81
N PRO A 166 2.11 12.30 5.99
CA PRO A 166 1.08 12.72 5.07
C PRO A 166 1.65 13.08 3.70
N SER A 167 0.85 12.98 2.63
CA SER A 167 1.22 13.46 1.30
C SER A 167 1.26 15.00 1.22
N LEU A 168 0.42 15.67 2.02
CA LEU A 168 0.34 17.13 2.10
C LEU A 168 0.05 17.58 3.53
N LYS A 169 0.78 18.60 3.99
CA LYS A 169 0.54 19.31 5.24
C LYS A 169 0.06 20.73 4.93
N GLU A 170 -1.07 21.14 5.48
CA GLU A 170 -1.59 22.50 5.37
C GLU A 170 -1.34 23.22 6.70
N GLU A 171 -0.63 24.35 6.64
CA GLU A 171 -0.32 25.23 7.76
C GLU A 171 -1.05 26.55 7.56
N THR A 172 -1.88 26.93 8.52
CA THR A 172 -2.61 28.19 8.50
C THR A 172 -2.11 29.07 9.64
N GLU A 173 -1.77 30.32 9.34
CA GLU A 173 -1.28 31.30 10.30
C GLU A 173 -1.89 32.68 10.03
N CYS A 174 -2.27 33.39 11.09
CA CYS A 174 -2.73 34.78 11.00
C CYS A 174 -1.60 35.76 11.28
N SER A 175 -1.51 36.84 10.50
CA SER A 175 -0.49 37.88 10.67
C SER A 175 -0.69 38.76 11.92
N SER A 176 -1.83 38.67 12.60
CA SER A 176 -2.17 39.51 13.74
C SER A 176 -1.69 38.88 15.06
N ASN A 177 -0.97 39.65 15.87
CA ASN A 177 -0.54 39.24 17.21
C ASN A 177 -1.71 39.00 18.18
N VAL A 178 -2.92 39.46 17.84
CA VAL A 178 -4.16 39.23 18.63
C VAL A 178 -4.76 37.86 18.31
N CYS A 179 -4.50 37.33 17.10
CA CYS A 179 -5.04 36.06 16.64
C CYS A 179 -3.94 35.01 16.55
N LEU A 180 -3.75 34.27 17.64
CA LEU A 180 -2.82 33.13 17.72
C LEU A 180 -3.35 31.87 17.01
N ASN A 181 -4.24 32.03 16.02
CA ASN A 181 -4.81 30.90 15.28
C ASN A 181 -3.75 30.34 14.34
N ILE A 182 -2.99 29.39 14.86
CA ILE A 182 -2.13 28.51 14.08
C ILE A 182 -2.83 27.16 14.02
N SER A 183 -3.12 26.68 12.82
CA SER A 183 -3.66 25.34 12.62
C SER A 183 -2.81 24.55 11.64
N THR A 184 -2.81 23.23 11.84
CA THR A 184 -2.12 22.30 10.97
C THR A 184 -3.09 21.17 10.64
N ILE A 185 -3.24 20.87 9.35
CA ILE A 185 -4.07 19.77 8.86
C ILE A 185 -3.20 18.87 8.00
N ASN A 186 -3.26 17.56 8.27
CA ASN A 186 -2.54 16.55 7.51
C ASN A 186 -3.48 15.84 6.54
N TYR A 187 -3.07 15.74 5.28
CA TYR A 187 -3.75 14.98 4.24
C TYR A 187 -2.86 13.81 3.82
N ASN A 188 -3.23 12.60 4.21
CA ASN A 188 -2.43 11.42 3.91
C ASN A 188 -2.44 11.09 2.42
N PHE A 189 -3.52 11.43 1.71
CA PHE A 189 -3.60 11.38 0.26
C PHE A 189 -4.32 12.61 -0.29
N LEU A 190 -4.13 12.87 -1.57
CA LEU A 190 -4.81 13.91 -2.33
C LEU A 190 -5.97 13.30 -3.11
N THR A 191 -7.07 14.03 -3.28
CA THR A 191 -8.21 13.57 -4.10
C THR A 191 -8.23 14.33 -5.41
N PHE A 192 -7.94 13.64 -6.52
CA PHE A 192 -8.03 14.16 -7.86
C PHE A 192 -9.37 13.78 -8.48
N GLN A 193 -10.17 14.77 -8.84
CA GLN A 193 -11.50 14.57 -9.42
C GLN A 193 -11.45 14.85 -10.91
N THR A 194 -12.07 13.99 -11.71
CA THR A 194 -12.15 14.15 -13.16
C THR A 194 -13.42 13.53 -13.75
N ASP A 195 -13.83 14.01 -14.91
CA ASP A 195 -15.01 13.61 -15.68
C ASP A 195 -14.66 13.04 -17.06
N MET A 196 -13.44 13.30 -17.55
CA MET A 196 -12.88 12.72 -18.77
C MET A 196 -11.63 11.89 -18.45
N GLU A 197 -11.48 10.74 -19.12
CA GLU A 197 -10.31 9.86 -18.92
C GLU A 197 -8.99 10.56 -19.30
N THR A 198 -9.02 11.41 -20.34
CA THR A 198 -7.85 12.16 -20.84
C THR A 198 -7.33 13.20 -19.86
N ASN A 199 -8.15 13.67 -18.93
CA ASN A 199 -7.76 14.67 -17.92
C ASN A 199 -6.78 14.11 -16.89
N ILE A 200 -6.49 12.80 -16.89
CA ILE A 200 -5.39 12.25 -16.08
C ILE A 200 -4.05 12.93 -16.38
N GLY A 201 -3.88 13.48 -17.60
CA GLY A 201 -2.72 14.30 -17.96
C GLY A 201 -2.58 15.60 -17.15
N LEU A 202 -3.65 16.07 -16.50
CA LEU A 202 -3.70 17.31 -15.71
C LEU A 202 -3.20 17.14 -14.27
N LEU A 203 -2.76 15.95 -13.84
CA LEU A 203 -2.29 15.72 -12.46
C LEU A 203 -1.18 16.70 -12.02
N GLN A 204 -0.28 17.07 -12.94
CA GLN A 204 0.77 18.05 -12.62
C GLN A 204 0.19 19.45 -12.35
N GLN A 205 -0.79 19.87 -13.16
CA GLN A 205 -1.48 21.14 -12.95
C GLN A 205 -2.26 21.11 -11.64
N TYR A 206 -3.01 20.04 -11.37
CA TYR A 206 -3.70 19.83 -10.10
C TYR A 206 -2.77 19.94 -8.90
N LEU A 207 -1.57 19.32 -8.96
CA LEU A 207 -0.58 19.41 -7.89
C LEU A 207 -0.10 20.85 -7.70
N ASN A 208 0.15 21.57 -8.80
CA ASN A 208 0.56 22.98 -8.75
C ASN A 208 -0.52 23.84 -8.09
N ASP A 209 -1.76 23.72 -8.55
CA ASP A 209 -2.91 24.47 -8.03
C ASP A 209 -3.15 24.19 -6.55
N ARG A 210 -3.01 22.92 -6.14
CA ARG A 210 -3.16 22.51 -4.73
C ARG A 210 -2.06 23.04 -3.83
N THR A 211 -0.94 23.53 -4.36
CA THR A 211 0.20 24.03 -3.55
C THR A 211 0.34 25.55 -3.55
N TYR A 212 -0.57 26.27 -4.21
CA TYR A 212 -0.58 27.72 -4.19
C TYR A 212 -0.79 28.26 -2.76
N ILE A 213 -0.05 29.33 -2.42
CA ILE A 213 -0.19 30.03 -1.14
C ILE A 213 -1.44 30.90 -1.22
N GLU A 214 -2.40 30.62 -0.35
CA GLU A 214 -3.61 31.42 -0.27
C GLU A 214 -3.49 32.46 0.84
N GLN A 215 -3.97 33.66 0.56
CA GLN A 215 -4.13 34.72 1.56
C GLN A 215 -5.57 35.18 1.56
N ARG A 216 -6.16 35.31 2.75
CA ARG A 216 -7.53 35.77 2.95
C ARG A 216 -7.64 36.55 4.24
N GLU A 217 -8.68 37.38 4.35
CA GLU A 217 -8.99 38.08 5.59
C GLU A 217 -9.28 37.09 6.73
N CYS A 218 -8.82 37.42 7.94
CA CYS A 218 -9.06 36.60 9.11
C CYS A 218 -10.56 36.56 9.44
N LYS A 219 -11.10 35.35 9.65
CA LYS A 219 -12.53 35.16 9.98
C LYS A 219 -12.88 35.46 11.43
N ASN A 220 -11.91 35.83 12.27
CA ASN A 220 -12.14 36.07 13.69
C ASN A 220 -12.69 37.49 13.91
N ALA A 221 -13.77 37.62 14.68
CA ALA A 221 -14.58 38.85 14.78
C ALA A 221 -13.81 40.10 15.24
N ASN A 222 -12.67 39.92 15.92
CA ASN A 222 -11.82 41.01 16.43
C ASN A 222 -10.41 40.98 15.82
N CYS A 223 -10.27 40.50 14.59
CA CYS A 223 -8.98 40.37 13.93
C CYS A 223 -9.01 40.94 12.50
N GLU A 224 -8.24 42.00 12.28
CA GLU A 224 -8.01 42.59 10.95
C GLU A 224 -6.76 42.00 10.26
N GLY A 225 -6.26 40.86 10.76
CA GLY A 225 -5.09 40.19 10.20
C GLY A 225 -5.37 39.48 8.89
N ILE A 226 -4.30 39.15 8.17
CA ILE A 226 -4.34 38.32 6.97
C ILE A 226 -4.01 36.89 7.38
N THR A 227 -4.89 35.95 7.07
CA THR A 227 -4.65 34.53 7.21
C THR A 227 -3.92 34.02 5.97
N THR A 228 -2.71 33.51 6.17
CA THR A 228 -1.91 32.83 5.14
C THR A 228 -2.06 31.32 5.30
N ILE A 229 -2.34 30.63 4.20
CA ILE A 229 -2.44 29.17 4.14
C ILE A 229 -1.32 28.66 3.24
N LYS A 230 -0.44 27.86 3.82
CA LYS A 230 0.69 27.24 3.14
C LYS A 230 0.49 25.74 3.07
N LYS A 231 0.70 25.17 1.88
CA LYS A 231 0.52 23.74 1.63
C LYS A 231 1.86 23.13 1.25
N ILE A 232 2.35 22.23 2.09
CA ILE A 232 3.68 21.62 2.01
C ILE A 232 3.53 20.17 1.57
N ILE A 233 4.02 19.85 0.38
CA ILE A 233 4.04 18.48 -0.14
C ILE A 233 5.11 17.65 0.58
N SER A 234 4.79 16.38 0.84
CA SER A 234 5.71 15.40 1.39
C SER A 234 6.96 15.25 0.54
N LYS A 235 8.13 15.23 1.18
CA LYS A 235 9.41 14.97 0.49
C LYS A 235 9.63 13.49 0.16
N MET A 236 8.69 12.60 0.50
CA MET A 236 8.87 11.15 0.44
C MET A 236 7.96 10.48 -0.60
N HIS A 237 6.66 10.74 -0.50
CA HIS A 237 5.64 10.10 -1.33
C HIS A 237 4.42 10.99 -1.51
N ILE A 238 3.70 10.75 -2.61
CA ILE A 238 2.39 11.36 -2.87
C ILE A 238 1.42 10.23 -3.21
N PHE A 239 0.37 10.11 -2.41
CA PHE A 239 -0.77 9.25 -2.65
C PHE A 239 -1.89 10.08 -3.27
N ILE A 240 -2.48 9.60 -4.35
CA ILE A 240 -3.58 10.28 -5.05
C ILE A 240 -4.74 9.32 -5.24
N ASP A 241 -5.87 9.60 -4.60
CA ASP A 241 -7.17 8.98 -4.82
C ASP A 241 -7.82 9.60 -6.07
N ILE A 242 -8.25 8.77 -7.01
CA ILE A 242 -8.87 9.20 -8.25
C ILE A 242 -10.38 9.02 -8.14
N LEU A 243 -11.13 10.12 -8.23
CA LEU A 243 -12.59 10.08 -8.35
C LEU A 243 -12.96 10.43 -9.79
N PHE A 244 -13.53 9.44 -10.49
CA PHE A 244 -14.04 9.62 -11.84
C PHE A 244 -15.57 9.72 -11.82
N TRP A 245 -16.09 10.72 -12.53
CA TRP A 245 -17.53 10.99 -12.60
C TRP A 245 -18.01 10.98 -14.04
N GLU A 246 -18.70 9.93 -14.46
CA GLU A 246 -19.34 9.87 -15.79
C GLU A 246 -20.65 10.70 -15.80
N GLY A 247 -20.82 11.59 -16.80
CA GLY A 247 -22.10 12.27 -17.10
C GLY A 247 -22.14 13.80 -16.87
N GLU A 248 -23.17 14.45 -17.42
CA GLU A 248 -23.26 15.92 -17.63
C GLU A 248 -23.52 16.76 -16.34
N ASP A 249 -24.01 16.17 -15.25
CA ASP A 249 -24.41 16.95 -14.06
C ASP A 249 -23.29 17.14 -13.03
N MET A 250 -22.24 17.90 -13.37
CA MET A 250 -21.15 18.26 -12.45
C MET A 250 -21.58 19.15 -11.26
N ILE A 251 -22.78 19.72 -11.30
CA ILE A 251 -23.23 20.78 -10.37
C ILE A 251 -23.95 20.21 -9.14
N SER A 252 -24.23 18.89 -9.11
CA SER A 252 -24.91 18.26 -7.98
C SER A 252 -23.99 18.13 -6.77
N SER A 253 -24.26 18.91 -5.72
CA SER A 253 -23.69 18.78 -4.38
C SER A 253 -24.03 17.45 -3.67
N GLN A 254 -24.67 16.51 -4.36
CA GLN A 254 -25.13 15.22 -3.84
C GLN A 254 -24.33 14.01 -4.36
N ARG A 255 -23.14 14.22 -4.94
CA ARG A 255 -22.27 13.12 -5.38
C ARG A 255 -21.59 12.46 -4.18
N SER A 256 -21.88 11.18 -3.95
CA SER A 256 -21.19 10.37 -2.95
C SER A 256 -19.92 9.76 -3.53
N ASN A 257 -18.76 9.94 -2.88
CA ASN A 257 -17.49 9.33 -3.30
C ASN A 257 -17.61 7.81 -3.48
N GLU A 258 -18.52 7.16 -2.74
CA GLU A 258 -18.81 5.73 -2.83
C GLU A 258 -19.40 5.30 -4.18
N ALA A 259 -20.07 6.22 -4.86
CA ALA A 259 -20.72 6.02 -6.15
C ALA A 259 -19.87 6.49 -7.34
N ALA A 260 -18.67 7.06 -7.09
CA ALA A 260 -17.75 7.42 -8.16
C ALA A 260 -17.34 6.16 -8.95
N THR A 261 -17.30 6.27 -10.27
CA THR A 261 -16.84 5.17 -11.12
C THR A 261 -15.31 5.05 -11.04
N LEU A 262 -14.79 3.89 -11.43
CA LEU A 262 -13.35 3.66 -11.50
C LEU A 262 -12.82 4.18 -12.84
N LEU A 263 -11.78 5.02 -12.79
CA LEU A 263 -11.14 5.56 -13.98
C LEU A 263 -10.53 4.42 -14.80
N LYS A 264 -10.96 4.25 -16.05
CA LYS A 264 -10.27 3.36 -17.00
C LYS A 264 -9.17 4.16 -17.67
N VAL A 265 -7.93 3.69 -17.55
CA VAL A 265 -6.77 4.41 -18.10
C VAL A 265 -5.69 3.42 -18.50
N LYS A 266 -4.95 3.71 -19.58
CA LYS A 266 -3.75 2.93 -19.90
C LYS A 266 -2.61 3.33 -18.98
N LEU A 267 -1.82 2.36 -18.53
CA LEU A 267 -0.67 2.63 -17.65
C LEU A 267 0.31 3.66 -18.24
N CYS A 268 0.48 3.69 -19.57
CA CYS A 268 1.31 4.67 -20.26
C CYS A 268 0.75 6.09 -20.31
N ASP A 269 -0.57 6.27 -20.16
CA ASP A 269 -1.23 7.58 -20.27
C ASP A 269 -1.22 8.34 -18.94
N ILE A 270 -0.94 7.64 -17.83
CA ILE A 270 -0.77 8.24 -16.51
C ILE A 270 0.54 9.04 -16.50
N PRO A 271 0.58 10.29 -16.00
CA PRO A 271 1.80 11.04 -15.79
C PRO A 271 2.85 10.25 -15.01
N GLN A 272 3.97 9.93 -15.68
CA GLN A 272 5.00 9.05 -15.13
C GLN A 272 5.89 9.74 -14.10
N ARG A 273 5.85 11.07 -14.06
CA ARG A 273 6.59 11.93 -13.14
C ARG A 273 5.75 13.13 -12.77
N LEU A 274 5.79 13.51 -11.50
CA LEU A 274 5.30 14.78 -10.98
C LEU A 274 6.48 15.57 -10.42
N VAL A 275 6.43 16.89 -10.50
CA VAL A 275 7.49 17.79 -10.06
C VAL A 275 6.91 18.84 -9.12
N HIS A 276 7.55 19.06 -7.97
CA HIS A 276 7.20 20.16 -7.08
C HIS A 276 8.46 20.76 -6.47
N GLY A 277 8.72 22.04 -6.76
CA GLY A 277 9.99 22.70 -6.44
C GLY A 277 11.16 21.97 -7.09
N THR A 278 12.13 21.53 -6.28
CA THR A 278 13.30 20.76 -6.73
C THR A 278 13.10 19.24 -6.66
N THR A 279 11.94 18.77 -6.17
CA THR A 279 11.68 17.36 -5.94
C THR A 279 10.96 16.74 -7.13
N ASN A 280 11.47 15.61 -7.61
CA ASN A 280 10.84 14.79 -8.62
C ASN A 280 10.21 13.57 -7.95
N TYR A 281 8.95 13.28 -8.28
CA TYR A 281 8.26 12.07 -7.84
C TYR A 281 7.98 11.19 -9.04
N GLU A 282 8.41 9.95 -9.00
CA GLU A 282 8.18 8.96 -10.05
C GLU A 282 6.93 8.14 -9.73
N LEU A 283 6.12 7.85 -10.75
CA LEU A 283 5.00 6.91 -10.60
C LEU A 283 5.56 5.52 -10.29
N ARG A 284 5.25 5.00 -9.10
CA ARG A 284 5.71 3.67 -8.64
C ARG A 284 4.65 2.62 -8.82
N GLY A 285 3.38 2.97 -8.64
CA GLY A 285 2.31 2.01 -8.83
C GLY A 285 0.93 2.63 -8.95
N VAL A 286 0.03 1.81 -9.46
CA VAL A 286 -1.40 2.06 -9.62
C VAL A 286 -2.11 0.95 -8.87
N ILE A 287 -2.98 1.32 -7.93
CA ILE A 287 -3.86 0.36 -7.28
C ILE A 287 -5.19 0.34 -8.02
N CYS A 288 -5.63 -0.87 -8.32
CA CYS A 288 -6.88 -1.13 -9.00
C CYS A 288 -7.83 -1.91 -8.10
N PHE A 289 -9.07 -1.45 -8.05
CA PHE A 289 -10.15 -2.12 -7.35
C PHE A 289 -11.01 -2.89 -8.34
N HIS A 290 -11.28 -4.16 -8.03
CA HIS A 290 -12.17 -5.01 -8.80
C HIS A 290 -13.45 -5.19 -7.98
N ASN A 291 -14.51 -4.49 -8.40
CA ASN A 291 -15.78 -4.48 -7.70
C ASN A 291 -16.35 -5.89 -7.53
N GLY A 292 -16.89 -6.17 -6.34
CA GLY A 292 -17.79 -7.29 -6.14
C GLY A 292 -19.20 -6.99 -6.67
N LYS A 293 -20.18 -7.80 -6.26
CA LYS A 293 -21.58 -7.67 -6.73
C LYS A 293 -22.27 -6.36 -6.34
N GLY A 294 -21.73 -5.60 -5.38
CA GLY A 294 -22.35 -4.38 -4.85
C GLY A 294 -22.11 -3.10 -5.66
N GLY A 295 -21.15 -3.09 -6.58
CA GLY A 295 -20.88 -1.94 -7.47
C GLY A 295 -20.30 -0.68 -6.83
N LEU A 296 -20.38 -0.54 -5.50
CA LEU A 296 -19.82 0.58 -4.72
C LEU A 296 -18.32 0.44 -4.46
N ARG A 297 -17.61 1.55 -4.26
CA ARG A 297 -16.16 1.56 -3.95
C ARG A 297 -15.82 0.98 -2.58
N SER A 298 -16.72 1.05 -1.60
CA SER A 298 -16.60 0.36 -0.31
C SER A 298 -17.12 -1.08 -0.32
N SER A 299 -17.67 -1.58 -1.44
CA SER A 299 -18.16 -2.95 -1.48
C SER A 299 -17.01 -3.96 -1.31
N VAL A 300 -17.31 -5.17 -0.82
CA VAL A 300 -16.30 -6.23 -0.76
C VAL A 300 -15.89 -6.59 -2.20
N GLY A 301 -14.63 -6.35 -2.52
CA GLY A 301 -14.03 -6.62 -3.83
C GLY A 301 -12.61 -7.14 -3.70
N HIS A 302 -11.80 -6.95 -4.74
CA HIS A 302 -10.40 -7.37 -4.74
C HIS A 302 -9.47 -6.25 -5.17
N TYR A 303 -8.38 -6.09 -4.44
CA TYR A 303 -7.34 -5.10 -4.75
C TYR A 303 -6.16 -5.74 -5.45
N THR A 304 -5.67 -5.08 -6.49
CA THR A 304 -4.44 -5.45 -7.18
C THR A 304 -3.55 -4.23 -7.38
N ALA A 305 -2.24 -4.45 -7.46
CA ALA A 305 -1.26 -3.39 -7.71
C ALA A 305 -0.54 -3.61 -9.04
N TYR A 306 -0.59 -2.62 -9.91
CA TYR A 306 0.28 -2.53 -11.08
C TYR A 306 1.48 -1.67 -10.72
N ILE A 307 2.67 -2.25 -10.80
CA ILE A 307 3.87 -1.64 -10.26
C ILE A 307 4.88 -1.42 -11.37
N LYS A 308 5.44 -0.21 -11.42
CA LYS A 308 6.44 0.17 -12.40
C LYS A 308 7.83 -0.07 -11.85
N ARG A 309 8.58 -0.95 -12.51
CA ARG A 309 9.98 -1.25 -12.19
C ARG A 309 10.91 -0.25 -12.88
N TYR A 310 12.07 0.00 -12.26
CA TYR A 310 13.18 0.73 -12.89
C TYR A 310 13.50 0.11 -14.27
N GLY A 311 13.49 0.90 -15.34
CA GLY A 311 13.67 0.38 -16.73
C GLY A 311 12.38 0.10 -17.53
N ARG A 312 11.22 0.58 -17.07
CA ARG A 312 9.90 0.64 -17.78
C ARG A 312 9.06 -0.65 -17.85
N ASN A 313 9.50 -1.75 -17.23
CA ASN A 313 8.64 -2.94 -17.16
C ASN A 313 7.56 -2.75 -16.08
N TRP A 314 6.31 -3.05 -16.43
CA TRP A 314 5.20 -3.10 -15.48
C TRP A 314 4.97 -4.53 -15.01
N GLU A 315 4.68 -4.69 -13.72
CA GLU A 315 4.39 -5.97 -13.09
C GLU A 315 3.06 -5.88 -12.34
N LEU A 316 2.17 -6.85 -12.55
CA LEU A 316 0.96 -7.02 -11.77
C LEU A 316 1.27 -7.85 -10.53
N TYR A 317 1.01 -7.26 -9.37
CA TYR A 317 1.02 -7.88 -8.05
C TYR A 317 -0.44 -8.16 -7.66
N ASP A 318 -0.75 -9.44 -7.60
CA ASP A 318 -2.07 -9.97 -7.27
C ASP A 318 -1.85 -11.10 -6.26
N ASP A 319 -2.37 -10.92 -5.06
CA ASP A 319 -2.14 -11.80 -3.90
C ASP A 319 -2.79 -13.20 -4.02
N LEU A 320 -3.62 -13.38 -5.05
CA LEU A 320 -4.16 -14.66 -5.49
C LEU A 320 -3.18 -15.43 -6.38
N LYS A 321 -2.18 -14.75 -6.96
CA LYS A 321 -1.14 -15.37 -7.80
C LYS A 321 0.04 -15.85 -6.97
N LYS A 322 0.93 -16.63 -7.60
CA LYS A 322 2.17 -17.15 -6.97
C LYS A 322 3.37 -16.22 -7.14
N LYS A 323 3.37 -15.41 -8.19
CA LYS A 323 4.45 -14.50 -8.56
C LYS A 323 3.90 -13.29 -9.32
N PRO A 324 4.62 -12.16 -9.33
CA PRO A 324 4.29 -11.03 -10.17
C PRO A 324 4.22 -11.42 -11.65
N VAL A 325 3.31 -10.78 -12.37
CA VAL A 325 3.08 -11.04 -13.80
C VAL A 325 3.49 -9.81 -14.61
N PRO A 326 4.46 -9.92 -15.53
CA PRO A 326 4.79 -8.80 -16.42
C PRO A 326 3.58 -8.38 -17.25
N VAL A 327 3.37 -7.08 -17.39
CA VAL A 327 2.28 -6.51 -18.21
C VAL A 327 2.81 -5.40 -19.12
N LYS A 328 2.06 -5.11 -20.18
CA LYS A 328 2.40 -4.06 -21.15
C LYS A 328 1.91 -2.70 -20.64
N GLU A 329 2.67 -1.65 -20.91
CA GLU A 329 2.29 -0.26 -20.57
C GLU A 329 0.97 0.19 -21.25
N LYS A 330 0.60 -0.42 -22.38
CA LYS A 330 -0.66 -0.14 -23.09
C LYS A 330 -1.89 -0.79 -22.46
N LEU A 331 -1.73 -1.55 -21.37
CA LEU A 331 -2.84 -2.19 -20.67
C LEU A 331 -3.74 -1.12 -20.04
N THR A 332 -5.03 -1.18 -20.34
CA THR A 332 -6.07 -0.40 -19.65
C THR A 332 -6.40 -1.05 -18.31
N VAL A 333 -6.41 -0.25 -17.24
CA VAL A 333 -6.69 -0.69 -15.88
C VAL A 333 -7.78 0.18 -15.24
N GLN A 334 -8.49 -0.36 -14.24
CA GLN A 334 -9.46 0.38 -13.43
C GLN A 334 -8.72 1.02 -12.25
N CYS A 335 -8.23 2.23 -12.44
CA CYS A 335 -7.43 2.96 -11.48
C CYS A 335 -8.30 3.49 -10.33
N GLU A 336 -7.89 3.19 -9.09
CA GLU A 336 -8.44 3.81 -7.89
C GLU A 336 -7.43 4.76 -7.24
N PHE A 337 -6.18 4.32 -7.06
CA PHE A 337 -5.13 5.11 -6.42
C PHE A 337 -3.84 5.13 -7.27
N LEU A 338 -3.17 6.28 -7.25
CA LEU A 338 -1.81 6.45 -7.77
C LEU A 338 -0.83 6.69 -6.64
N ILE A 339 0.35 6.06 -6.76
CA ILE A 339 1.42 6.18 -5.78
C ILE A 339 2.66 6.69 -6.48
N TYR A 340 3.11 7.87 -6.04
CA TYR A 340 4.36 8.47 -6.47
C TYR A 340 5.37 8.49 -5.32
N THR A 341 6.64 8.24 -5.60
CA THR A 341 7.72 8.39 -4.61
C THR A 341 8.92 9.08 -5.20
N VAL A 342 9.78 9.64 -4.35
CA VAL A 342 11.08 10.20 -4.75
C VAL A 342 12.08 9.17 -5.24
#